data_AF-A0A1C3RG07-F1
#
_entry.id   AF-A0A1C3RG07-F1
#
_cell.length_a   1.000
_cell.length_b   1.000
_cell.length_c   1.000
_cell.angle_alpha   90.00
_cell.angle_beta   90.00
_cell.angle_gamma   90.00
#
_symmetry.space_group_name_H-M   'P 1'
#
loop_
_entity.id
_entity.type
_entity.pdbx_description
1 polymer ?
#
loop_
_entity_poly.entity_id
_entity_poly.type
_entity_poly.pdbx_seq_one_letter_code
_entity_poly.pdbx_strand_id
1 'polypeptide(L)'
;MAHQDKLISEDILAYLQAQEDKSLLRFITCGSVDDGKSTLIGRLLWDSKLIFEDQLAALETDSKKVGTQGGDIDYALLMDGLQAEREQGITIDVAYRFFSTDKRKFIVADTPGHEQYTRNMATGASNADVAVILVDGRKGILTQTKRHSYIVSLVGIRKIVVAVNKMDLVDYAKDRFVAIEEEYREFAKDLGFDDITFVPISALKGDNIIQPSENTHWYHGPTLMSYLETVPVASDIKEKPFRLPVQWVNRPNLDFRGFSGTIEAGSIKPGDEIAVPASGQTSIVDKIVTMDGDLDEAVAGQAVTVTLKDEIDISRGDMLVDAKARPDYADQFEGEVIWMHDEALLPGRSYLIKFGTQSAAAQISELKYKVNVNTLEHAAAKTLDLNEVGICNIVLDRNVAFDPYADSQGTGRFILIDRYSNATVGVGMISHALRRATNVHWQSLDINKNQRAERKGQKACALWFTGLSGSGKSTIANLVEKKLHSLHKHTYTLDGDNVRHGLNKDLGFSDVDRVENIRRIGETAKLFVDAGMITLTSFISPFKSERKMARDLLEDGEFIEVFVDTPLEICEKRDVKGLYAKARAGDLPNFTGISSPYEKPENPEIHIDGSQMNAEEAAEYVVSRLEEFGILDVWFPEI
;
A
#
# COMPACT_ATOMS: atom_id res chain seq x y z
N MET A 1 1.84 -15.78 -43.58
CA MET A 1 1.71 -17.25 -43.66
C MET A 1 2.64 -17.81 -44.74
N ALA A 2 3.97 -17.71 -44.59
CA ALA A 2 4.90 -18.36 -45.52
C ALA A 2 6.05 -19.11 -44.82
N HIS A 3 6.13 -19.03 -43.48
CA HIS A 3 7.15 -19.71 -42.69
C HIS A 3 6.60 -20.69 -41.64
N GLN A 4 5.27 -20.87 -41.57
CA GLN A 4 4.59 -21.67 -40.54
C GLN A 4 4.25 -23.12 -40.95
N ASP A 5 4.49 -23.55 -42.20
CA ASP A 5 4.02 -24.87 -42.68
C ASP A 5 4.93 -26.07 -42.37
N LYS A 6 6.24 -25.88 -42.12
CA LYS A 6 7.17 -27.02 -42.01
C LYS A 6 7.13 -27.75 -40.66
N LEU A 7 7.11 -27.05 -39.53
CA LEU A 7 7.06 -27.70 -38.21
C LEU A 7 5.69 -28.33 -37.90
N ILE A 8 4.60 -27.70 -38.37
CA ILE A 8 3.25 -28.23 -38.19
C ILE A 8 3.06 -29.53 -38.98
N SER A 9 3.73 -29.68 -40.13
CA SER A 9 3.63 -30.88 -40.97
C SER A 9 4.59 -32.01 -40.59
N GLU A 10 5.72 -31.70 -39.93
CA GLU A 10 6.77 -32.69 -39.62
C GLU A 10 6.78 -33.15 -38.15
N ASP A 11 6.46 -32.29 -37.17
CA ASP A 11 6.47 -32.65 -35.74
C ASP A 11 5.57 -31.73 -34.89
N ILE A 12 4.30 -32.12 -34.76
CA ILE A 12 3.28 -31.41 -33.97
C ILE A 12 3.61 -31.38 -32.48
N LEU A 13 4.28 -32.42 -31.94
CA LEU A 13 4.61 -32.47 -30.51
C LEU A 13 5.74 -31.50 -30.19
N ALA A 14 6.79 -31.44 -31.02
CA ALA A 14 7.83 -30.42 -30.89
C ALA A 14 7.28 -29.00 -31.09
N TYR A 15 6.31 -28.81 -31.99
CA TYR A 15 5.62 -27.53 -32.15
C TYR A 15 4.78 -27.14 -30.92
N LEU A 16 4.02 -28.08 -30.34
CA LEU A 16 3.23 -27.86 -29.12
C LEU A 16 4.15 -27.58 -27.91
N GLN A 17 5.24 -28.31 -27.78
CA GLN A 17 6.23 -28.12 -26.72
C GLN A 17 6.94 -26.77 -26.87
N ALA A 18 7.34 -26.38 -28.09
CA ALA A 18 7.89 -25.05 -28.35
C ALA A 18 6.88 -23.91 -28.14
N GLN A 19 5.57 -24.18 -28.30
CA GLN A 19 4.49 -23.24 -27.97
C GLN A 19 4.24 -23.14 -26.45
N GLU A 20 4.38 -24.24 -25.72
CA GLU A 20 4.30 -24.29 -24.26
C GLU A 20 5.49 -23.57 -23.61
N ASP A 21 6.71 -23.79 -24.12
CA ASP A 21 7.98 -23.27 -23.58
C ASP A 21 8.28 -21.80 -23.95
N LYS A 22 7.40 -21.12 -24.70
CA LYS A 22 7.60 -19.69 -25.03
C LYS A 22 7.70 -18.86 -23.75
N SER A 23 8.78 -18.10 -23.63
CA SER A 23 8.93 -17.17 -22.51
C SER A 23 7.84 -16.09 -22.54
N LEU A 24 7.48 -15.61 -21.35
CA LEU A 24 6.51 -14.54 -21.16
C LEU A 24 7.25 -13.21 -20.94
N LEU A 25 6.75 -12.13 -21.51
CA LEU A 25 7.13 -10.76 -21.15
C LEU A 25 5.89 -10.02 -20.67
N ARG A 26 5.96 -9.41 -19.50
CA ARG A 26 4.99 -8.41 -19.05
C ARG A 26 5.61 -7.04 -19.23
N PHE A 27 4.94 -6.14 -19.94
CA PHE A 27 5.41 -4.76 -20.06
C PHE A 27 4.28 -3.77 -19.94
N ILE A 28 4.63 -2.55 -19.54
CA ILE A 28 3.69 -1.42 -19.48
C ILE A 28 4.03 -0.37 -20.53
N THR A 29 3.03 0.37 -20.97
CA THR A 29 3.22 1.58 -21.78
C THR A 29 2.87 2.82 -20.97
N CYS A 30 3.81 3.75 -20.86
CA CYS A 30 3.66 5.00 -20.13
C CYS A 30 4.03 6.18 -21.04
N GLY A 31 3.54 7.38 -20.75
CA GLY A 31 3.75 8.54 -21.60
C GLY A 31 2.70 9.62 -21.36
N SER A 32 2.95 10.84 -21.83
CA SER A 32 2.04 11.97 -21.68
C SER A 32 0.70 11.71 -22.39
N VAL A 33 -0.29 12.54 -22.09
CA VAL A 33 -1.50 12.67 -22.94
C VAL A 33 -1.05 13.05 -24.35
N ASP A 34 -1.66 12.39 -25.34
CA ASP A 34 -1.36 12.48 -26.78
C ASP A 34 -0.03 11.90 -27.26
N ASP A 35 0.81 11.27 -26.42
CA ASP A 35 2.09 10.69 -26.91
C ASP A 35 1.90 9.47 -27.84
N GLY A 36 0.65 9.01 -28.00
CA GLY A 36 0.28 7.93 -28.93
C GLY A 36 0.38 6.53 -28.34
N LYS A 37 0.16 6.38 -27.03
CA LYS A 37 0.16 5.07 -26.32
C LYS A 37 -0.84 4.10 -26.94
N SER A 38 -2.12 4.48 -26.98
CA SER A 38 -3.20 3.65 -27.53
C SER A 38 -2.98 3.33 -29.00
N THR A 39 -2.49 4.30 -29.79
CA THR A 39 -2.09 4.09 -31.19
C THR A 39 -0.99 3.04 -31.33
N LEU A 40 0.04 3.10 -30.48
CA LEU A 40 1.14 2.13 -30.48
C LEU A 40 0.66 0.72 -30.15
N ILE A 41 -0.14 0.57 -29.09
CA ILE A 41 -0.67 -0.75 -28.69
C ILE A 41 -1.60 -1.31 -29.77
N GLY A 42 -2.52 -0.48 -30.28
CA GLY A 42 -3.39 -0.86 -31.39
C GLY A 42 -2.60 -1.29 -32.62
N ARG A 43 -1.49 -0.61 -32.91
CA ARG A 43 -0.60 -0.97 -34.02
C ARG A 43 0.15 -2.27 -33.78
N LEU A 44 0.65 -2.52 -32.56
CA LEU A 44 1.29 -3.80 -32.20
C LEU A 44 0.32 -4.98 -32.33
N LEU A 45 -0.94 -4.79 -31.94
CA LEU A 45 -1.99 -5.81 -32.08
C LEU A 45 -2.38 -6.05 -33.55
N TRP A 46 -2.44 -4.98 -34.33
CA TRP A 46 -2.65 -5.06 -35.77
C TRP A 46 -1.53 -5.83 -36.46
N ASP A 47 -0.29 -5.41 -36.26
CA ASP A 47 0.86 -5.97 -36.97
C ASP A 47 1.18 -7.41 -36.49
N SER A 48 0.77 -7.79 -35.28
CA SER A 48 0.82 -9.18 -34.79
C SER A 48 -0.29 -10.08 -35.35
N LYS A 49 -1.18 -9.54 -36.21
CA LYS A 49 -2.22 -10.27 -36.96
C LYS A 49 -3.22 -11.04 -36.08
N LEU A 50 -3.49 -10.55 -34.88
CA LEU A 50 -4.46 -11.14 -33.95
C LEU A 50 -5.89 -10.59 -34.11
N ILE A 51 -6.08 -9.60 -34.98
CA ILE A 51 -7.38 -8.99 -35.26
C ILE A 51 -8.00 -9.74 -36.44
N PHE A 52 -9.16 -10.37 -36.22
CA PHE A 52 -9.94 -11.03 -37.25
C PHE A 52 -10.48 -10.01 -38.28
N GLU A 53 -10.66 -10.42 -39.54
CA GLU A 53 -11.05 -9.53 -40.66
C GLU A 53 -12.38 -8.77 -40.43
N ASP A 54 -13.27 -9.32 -39.61
CA ASP A 54 -14.55 -8.72 -39.22
C ASP A 54 -14.40 -7.54 -38.24
N GLN A 55 -13.51 -7.66 -37.25
CA GLN A 55 -13.15 -6.55 -36.36
C GLN A 55 -12.43 -5.42 -37.10
N LEU A 56 -11.70 -5.79 -38.16
CA LEU A 56 -10.98 -4.89 -39.04
C LEU A 56 -11.93 -3.99 -39.85
N ALA A 57 -12.97 -4.59 -40.44
CA ALA A 57 -14.02 -3.87 -41.15
C ALA A 57 -14.84 -2.95 -40.23
N ALA A 58 -15.08 -3.37 -38.98
CA ALA A 58 -15.72 -2.54 -37.97
C ALA A 58 -14.85 -1.32 -37.61
N LEU A 59 -13.54 -1.54 -37.40
CA LEU A 59 -12.59 -0.47 -37.09
C LEU A 59 -12.48 0.57 -38.22
N GLU A 60 -12.44 0.14 -39.48
CA GLU A 60 -12.45 1.06 -40.64
C GLU A 60 -13.74 1.89 -40.71
N THR A 61 -14.88 1.28 -40.36
CA THR A 61 -16.18 1.95 -40.35
C THR A 61 -16.25 2.99 -39.24
N ASP A 62 -15.77 2.65 -38.05
CA ASP A 62 -15.78 3.53 -36.89
C ASP A 62 -14.73 4.65 -37.01
N SER A 63 -13.55 4.35 -37.58
CA SER A 63 -12.53 5.36 -37.90
C SER A 63 -13.08 6.45 -38.83
N LYS A 64 -13.95 6.09 -39.78
CA LYS A 64 -14.61 7.06 -40.68
C LYS A 64 -15.72 7.87 -40.01
N LYS A 65 -16.34 7.35 -38.94
CA LYS A 65 -17.47 8.00 -38.26
C LYS A 65 -17.03 8.91 -37.10
N VAL A 66 -16.05 8.45 -36.32
CA VAL A 66 -15.64 9.05 -35.04
C VAL A 66 -14.13 9.16 -34.88
N GLY A 67 -13.34 8.71 -35.85
CA GLY A 67 -11.87 8.73 -35.78
C GLY A 67 -11.27 10.14 -35.86
N THR A 68 -10.11 10.31 -35.25
CA THR A 68 -9.37 11.58 -35.19
C THR A 68 -8.34 11.74 -36.31
N GLN A 69 -8.06 10.68 -37.07
CA GLN A 69 -6.99 10.61 -38.06
C GLN A 69 -7.41 10.98 -39.50
N GLY A 70 -8.46 11.79 -39.66
CA GLY A 70 -8.80 12.40 -40.96
C GLY A 70 -9.14 11.42 -42.09
N GLY A 71 -9.62 10.22 -41.76
CA GLY A 71 -10.03 9.19 -42.73
C GLY A 71 -9.10 7.97 -42.81
N ASP A 72 -7.90 8.05 -42.23
CA ASP A 72 -7.02 6.90 -42.01
C ASP A 72 -7.52 6.03 -40.83
N ILE A 73 -7.04 4.79 -40.73
CA ILE A 73 -7.40 3.87 -39.64
C ILE A 73 -6.91 4.43 -38.30
N ASP A 74 -7.84 4.62 -37.36
CA ASP A 74 -7.55 5.08 -36.01
C ASP A 74 -7.37 3.89 -35.07
N TYR A 75 -6.11 3.45 -34.92
CA TYR A 75 -5.77 2.27 -34.10
C TYR A 75 -6.08 2.46 -32.60
N ALA A 76 -6.26 3.69 -32.11
CA ALA A 76 -6.61 3.93 -30.70
C ALA A 76 -8.00 3.38 -30.36
N LEU A 77 -8.92 3.33 -31.32
CA LEU A 77 -10.29 2.82 -31.13
C LEU A 77 -10.35 1.33 -30.75
N LEU A 78 -9.27 0.57 -30.98
CA LEU A 78 -9.17 -0.82 -30.51
C LEU A 78 -9.01 -0.92 -28.99
N MET A 79 -8.43 0.12 -28.37
CA MET A 79 -8.05 0.16 -26.96
C MET A 79 -9.15 0.75 -26.07
N ASP A 80 -9.82 1.82 -26.53
CA ASP A 80 -10.80 2.57 -25.75
C ASP A 80 -12.07 1.73 -25.49
N GLY A 81 -12.14 1.11 -24.31
CA GLY A 81 -13.19 0.19 -23.93
C GLY A 81 -14.40 0.88 -23.28
N LEU A 82 -14.17 2.01 -22.59
CA LEU A 82 -15.21 2.75 -21.90
C LEU A 82 -15.76 3.89 -22.77
N GLN A 83 -17.07 4.15 -22.69
CA GLN A 83 -17.68 5.26 -23.40
C GLN A 83 -17.09 6.62 -22.99
N ALA A 84 -16.72 6.78 -21.70
CA ALA A 84 -16.05 7.97 -21.19
C ALA A 84 -14.62 8.15 -21.75
N GLU A 85 -13.88 7.05 -21.98
CA GLU A 85 -12.56 7.11 -22.63
C GLU A 85 -12.70 7.59 -24.08
N ARG A 86 -13.70 7.08 -24.80
CA ARG A 86 -13.99 7.46 -26.20
C ARG A 86 -14.44 8.91 -26.35
N GLU A 87 -15.22 9.43 -25.41
CA GLU A 87 -15.69 10.82 -25.42
C GLU A 87 -14.56 11.81 -25.08
N GLN A 88 -13.57 11.39 -24.29
CA GLN A 88 -12.47 12.26 -23.83
C GLN A 88 -11.14 12.03 -24.53
N GLY A 89 -10.97 10.94 -25.29
CA GLY A 89 -9.73 10.59 -25.98
C GLY A 89 -8.56 10.24 -25.04
N ILE A 90 -8.84 9.76 -23.83
CA ILE A 90 -7.84 9.40 -22.82
C ILE A 90 -8.10 8.00 -22.25
N THR A 91 -7.03 7.25 -21.94
CA THR A 91 -7.11 6.01 -21.14
C THR A 91 -7.41 6.37 -19.68
N ILE A 92 -8.38 5.71 -19.05
CA ILE A 92 -8.80 5.97 -17.66
C ILE A 92 -8.41 4.80 -16.74
N ASP A 93 -8.59 3.55 -17.18
CA ASP A 93 -8.27 2.35 -16.39
C ASP A 93 -7.17 1.50 -17.05
N VAL A 94 -6.56 0.59 -16.29
CA VAL A 94 -5.51 -0.29 -16.84
C VAL A 94 -6.14 -1.38 -17.70
N ALA A 95 -5.88 -1.35 -19.01
CA ALA A 95 -6.31 -2.40 -19.92
C ALA A 95 -5.18 -3.41 -20.16
N TYR A 96 -5.42 -4.68 -19.84
CA TYR A 96 -4.49 -5.77 -20.16
C TYR A 96 -4.82 -6.38 -21.52
N ARG A 97 -3.82 -6.50 -22.39
CA ARG A 97 -3.93 -7.20 -23.68
C ARG A 97 -2.87 -8.29 -23.79
N PHE A 98 -3.24 -9.35 -24.50
CA PHE A 98 -2.43 -10.55 -24.67
C PHE A 98 -2.14 -10.72 -26.15
N PHE A 99 -0.87 -10.85 -26.50
CA PHE A 99 -0.46 -11.20 -27.85
C PHE A 99 0.76 -12.11 -27.81
N SER A 100 1.09 -12.72 -28.94
CA SER A 100 2.27 -13.58 -29.04
C SER A 100 2.91 -13.43 -30.41
N THR A 101 4.22 -13.59 -30.45
CA THR A 101 4.97 -13.79 -31.70
C THR A 101 5.42 -15.23 -31.80
N ASP A 102 6.16 -15.56 -32.86
CA ASP A 102 6.78 -16.86 -33.00
C ASP A 102 7.80 -17.13 -31.88
N LYS A 103 8.38 -16.09 -31.25
CA LYS A 103 9.42 -16.24 -30.22
C LYS A 103 8.93 -16.11 -28.78
N ARG A 104 7.91 -15.27 -28.52
CA ARG A 104 7.58 -14.86 -27.15
C ARG A 104 6.09 -14.55 -26.95
N LYS A 105 5.57 -14.80 -25.73
CA LYS A 105 4.23 -14.38 -25.30
C LYS A 105 4.32 -13.03 -24.59
N PHE A 106 3.34 -12.16 -24.80
CA PHE A 106 3.34 -10.79 -24.28
C PHE A 106 2.05 -10.49 -23.52
N ILE A 107 2.20 -9.81 -22.39
CA ILE A 107 1.11 -9.15 -21.66
C ILE A 107 1.46 -7.67 -21.62
N VAL A 108 0.63 -6.84 -22.25
CA VAL A 108 0.78 -5.38 -22.20
C VAL A 108 -0.29 -4.79 -21.29
N ALA A 109 0.13 -3.93 -20.37
CA ALA A 109 -0.77 -3.09 -19.59
C ALA A 109 -0.75 -1.67 -20.15
N ASP A 110 -1.89 -1.22 -20.71
CA ASP A 110 -2.06 0.18 -21.08
C ASP A 110 -2.31 0.99 -19.81
N THR A 111 -1.41 1.92 -19.48
CA THR A 111 -1.54 2.74 -18.29
C THR A 111 -1.98 4.16 -18.64
N PRO A 112 -2.93 4.74 -17.89
CA PRO A 112 -3.40 6.10 -18.11
C PRO A 112 -2.27 7.12 -17.94
N GLY A 113 -2.20 8.09 -18.85
CA GLY A 113 -1.09 9.09 -18.88
C GLY A 113 -1.34 10.37 -18.09
N HIS A 114 -2.51 10.51 -17.45
CA HIS A 114 -2.89 11.73 -16.76
C HIS A 114 -2.52 11.67 -15.27
N GLU A 115 -2.19 12.83 -14.71
CA GLU A 115 -1.63 13.00 -13.36
C GLU A 115 -2.46 12.37 -12.24
N GLN A 116 -3.78 12.32 -12.42
CA GLN A 116 -4.74 11.76 -11.48
C GLN A 116 -4.67 10.22 -11.38
N TYR A 117 -4.03 9.53 -12.32
CA TYR A 117 -4.07 8.07 -12.42
C TYR A 117 -2.75 7.36 -12.09
N THR A 118 -1.89 8.00 -11.30
CA THR A 118 -0.65 7.39 -10.79
C THR A 118 -0.93 6.08 -10.02
N ARG A 119 -2.06 5.99 -9.30
CA ARG A 119 -2.58 4.75 -8.69
C ARG A 119 -2.71 3.58 -9.69
N ASN A 120 -3.29 3.84 -10.85
CA ASN A 120 -3.53 2.84 -11.88
C ASN A 120 -2.20 2.41 -12.50
N MET A 121 -1.30 3.38 -12.74
CA MET A 121 0.05 3.10 -13.19
C MET A 121 0.83 2.23 -12.20
N ALA A 122 0.86 2.55 -10.90
CA ALA A 122 1.57 1.77 -9.90
C ALA A 122 1.04 0.33 -9.81
N THR A 123 -0.29 0.16 -9.90
CA THR A 123 -0.93 -1.16 -9.90
C THR A 123 -0.55 -1.96 -11.15
N GLY A 124 -0.64 -1.36 -12.34
CA GLY A 124 -0.27 -2.01 -13.61
C GLY A 124 1.22 -2.32 -13.73
N ALA A 125 2.06 -1.43 -13.18
CA ALA A 125 3.52 -1.56 -13.22
C ALA A 125 4.06 -2.62 -12.25
N SER A 126 3.36 -2.90 -11.15
CA SER A 126 3.81 -3.82 -10.08
C SER A 126 4.11 -5.27 -10.51
N ASN A 127 3.66 -5.67 -11.70
CA ASN A 127 3.88 -7.01 -12.27
C ASN A 127 4.56 -6.96 -13.64
N ALA A 128 5.13 -5.82 -14.04
CA ALA A 128 5.80 -5.68 -15.33
C ALA A 128 7.31 -5.86 -15.22
N ASP A 129 7.89 -6.45 -16.25
CA ASP A 129 9.32 -6.69 -16.36
C ASP A 129 10.04 -5.54 -17.09
N VAL A 130 9.31 -4.84 -17.98
CA VAL A 130 9.81 -3.77 -18.85
C VAL A 130 8.81 -2.62 -18.90
N ALA A 131 9.32 -1.39 -18.99
CA ALA A 131 8.49 -0.21 -19.26
C ALA A 131 8.83 0.42 -20.61
N VAL A 132 7.81 0.69 -21.42
CA VAL A 132 7.90 1.45 -22.67
C VAL A 132 7.43 2.88 -22.40
N ILE A 133 8.38 3.81 -22.32
CA ILE A 133 8.12 5.24 -22.12
C ILE A 133 7.99 5.91 -23.49
N LEU A 134 6.79 6.30 -23.87
CA LEU A 134 6.54 7.06 -25.10
C LEU A 134 6.85 8.53 -24.87
N VAL A 135 7.49 9.14 -25.87
CA VAL A 135 7.83 10.56 -25.91
C VAL A 135 7.46 11.11 -27.29
N ASP A 136 6.60 12.13 -27.36
CA ASP A 136 6.32 12.82 -28.63
C ASP A 136 7.57 13.58 -29.10
N GLY A 137 8.13 13.18 -30.24
CA GLY A 137 9.34 13.77 -30.84
C GLY A 137 9.24 15.28 -31.08
N ARG A 138 8.02 15.83 -31.24
CA ARG A 138 7.82 17.28 -31.36
C ARG A 138 7.96 18.01 -30.02
N LYS A 139 7.53 17.36 -28.93
CA LYS A 139 7.48 17.97 -27.58
C LYS A 139 8.77 17.74 -26.80
N GLY A 140 9.38 16.55 -26.92
CA GLY A 140 10.56 16.17 -26.14
C GLY A 140 10.19 15.75 -24.72
N ILE A 141 11.11 15.87 -23.77
CA ILE A 141 10.88 15.40 -22.40
C ILE A 141 9.95 16.34 -21.64
N LEU A 142 8.84 15.78 -21.15
CA LEU A 142 7.84 16.52 -20.38
C LEU A 142 7.91 16.14 -18.90
N THR A 143 7.28 16.96 -18.06
CA THR A 143 7.09 16.67 -16.63
C THR A 143 6.43 15.30 -16.40
N GLN A 144 5.46 14.93 -17.25
CA GLN A 144 4.81 13.61 -17.18
C GLN A 144 5.76 12.47 -17.54
N THR A 145 6.66 12.66 -18.52
CA THR A 145 7.71 11.69 -18.84
C THR A 145 8.61 11.43 -17.64
N LYS A 146 9.01 12.50 -16.93
CA LYS A 146 9.83 12.40 -15.71
C LYS A 146 9.08 11.68 -14.60
N ARG A 147 7.83 12.07 -14.32
CA ARG A 147 6.97 11.44 -13.32
C ARG A 147 6.80 9.95 -13.56
N HIS A 148 6.43 9.55 -14.79
CA HIS A 148 6.24 8.14 -15.12
C HIS A 148 7.53 7.35 -14.94
N SER A 149 8.66 7.88 -15.41
CA SER A 149 9.96 7.22 -15.25
C SER A 149 10.32 7.06 -13.76
N TYR A 150 10.05 8.06 -12.93
CA TYR A 150 10.25 7.96 -11.49
C TYR A 150 9.39 6.85 -10.86
N ILE A 151 8.08 6.81 -11.17
CA ILE A 151 7.19 5.74 -10.67
C ILE A 151 7.64 4.36 -11.15
N VAL A 152 8.11 4.24 -12.39
CA VAL A 152 8.67 2.99 -12.95
C VAL A 152 9.91 2.54 -12.18
N SER A 153 10.78 3.48 -11.78
CA SER A 153 11.93 3.14 -10.94
C SER A 153 11.48 2.68 -9.54
N LEU A 154 10.51 3.37 -8.95
CA LEU A 154 9.97 3.06 -7.63
C LEU A 154 9.36 1.66 -7.56
N VAL A 155 8.57 1.29 -8.57
CA VAL A 155 7.95 -0.05 -8.66
C VAL A 155 8.91 -1.13 -9.16
N GLY A 156 10.21 -0.85 -9.20
CA GLY A 156 11.27 -1.85 -9.39
C GLY A 156 11.53 -2.29 -10.83
N ILE A 157 10.97 -1.61 -11.83
CA ILE A 157 11.22 -1.92 -13.23
C ILE A 157 12.55 -1.29 -13.65
N ARG A 158 13.52 -2.13 -14.02
CA ARG A 158 14.89 -1.68 -14.33
C ARG A 158 15.22 -1.65 -15.83
N LYS A 159 14.37 -2.22 -16.67
CA LYS A 159 14.56 -2.32 -18.12
C LYS A 159 13.60 -1.38 -18.84
N ILE A 160 14.15 -0.37 -19.50
CA ILE A 160 13.38 0.74 -20.07
C ILE A 160 13.59 0.82 -21.57
N VAL A 161 12.48 1.00 -22.30
CA VAL A 161 12.50 1.41 -23.70
C VAL A 161 11.90 2.79 -23.81
N VAL A 162 12.68 3.76 -24.29
CA VAL A 162 12.17 5.09 -24.62
C VAL A 162 11.81 5.11 -26.10
N ALA A 163 10.51 5.05 -26.38
CA ALA A 163 9.96 5.08 -27.72
C ALA A 163 9.69 6.55 -28.13
N VAL A 164 10.61 7.13 -28.89
CA VAL A 164 10.47 8.51 -29.40
C VAL A 164 9.51 8.47 -30.58
N ASN A 165 8.24 8.76 -30.31
CA ASN A 165 7.14 8.62 -31.23
C ASN A 165 6.92 9.88 -32.08
N LYS A 166 6.13 9.74 -33.16
CA LYS A 166 5.79 10.80 -34.12
C LYS A 166 6.99 11.40 -34.84
N MET A 167 8.00 10.56 -35.11
CA MET A 167 9.17 10.99 -35.89
C MET A 167 8.80 11.45 -37.31
N ASP A 168 7.68 10.97 -37.84
CA ASP A 168 7.10 11.42 -39.11
C ASP A 168 6.72 12.90 -39.13
N LEU A 169 6.38 13.48 -37.97
CA LEU A 169 6.02 14.90 -37.86
C LEU A 169 7.22 15.83 -37.61
N VAL A 170 8.41 15.25 -37.44
CA VAL A 170 9.68 15.98 -37.30
C VAL A 170 10.67 15.55 -38.39
N ASP A 171 10.13 15.13 -39.54
CA ASP A 171 10.89 14.72 -40.73
C ASP A 171 12.01 13.71 -40.45
N TYR A 172 11.80 12.84 -39.45
CA TYR A 172 12.76 11.83 -39.00
C TYR A 172 14.14 12.41 -38.63
N ALA A 173 14.17 13.65 -38.12
CA ALA A 173 15.41 14.37 -37.82
C ALA A 173 16.25 13.68 -36.73
N LYS A 174 17.48 13.30 -37.09
CA LYS A 174 18.46 12.69 -36.17
C LYS A 174 18.78 13.59 -34.98
N ASP A 175 19.05 14.86 -35.22
CA ASP A 175 19.48 15.80 -34.17
C ASP A 175 18.39 15.96 -33.10
N ARG A 176 17.11 15.90 -33.50
CA ARG A 176 15.98 15.95 -32.56
C ARG A 176 15.92 14.70 -31.69
N PHE A 177 16.12 13.52 -32.26
CA PHE A 177 16.17 12.26 -31.52
C PHE A 177 17.33 12.25 -30.52
N VAL A 178 18.53 12.63 -30.96
CA VAL A 178 19.73 12.67 -30.10
C VAL A 178 19.55 13.64 -28.94
N ALA A 179 18.97 14.82 -29.16
CA ALA A 179 18.70 15.77 -28.09
C ALA A 179 17.75 15.21 -27.02
N ILE A 180 16.70 14.49 -27.44
CA ILE A 180 15.76 13.83 -26.51
C ILE A 180 16.46 12.70 -25.75
N GLU A 181 17.32 11.93 -26.41
CA GLU A 181 18.10 10.87 -25.78
C GLU A 181 19.02 11.43 -24.69
N GLU A 182 19.80 12.47 -25.00
CA GLU A 182 20.71 13.11 -24.05
C GLU A 182 19.95 13.68 -22.84
N GLU A 183 18.85 14.39 -23.09
CA GLU A 183 18.01 14.97 -22.02
C GLU A 183 17.43 13.88 -21.09
N TYR A 184 16.92 12.78 -21.66
CA TYR A 184 16.36 11.69 -20.86
C TYR A 184 17.44 10.96 -20.07
N ARG A 185 18.59 10.68 -20.68
CA ARG A 185 19.71 10.00 -20.00
C ARG A 185 20.23 10.82 -18.84
N GLU A 186 20.32 12.14 -18.97
CA GLU A 186 20.72 13.04 -17.87
C GLU A 186 19.75 12.95 -16.70
N PHE A 187 18.45 13.02 -17.00
CA PHE A 187 17.39 12.90 -15.99
C PHE A 187 17.36 11.53 -15.31
N ALA A 188 17.60 10.45 -16.05
CA ALA A 188 17.46 9.08 -15.56
C ALA A 188 18.65 8.54 -14.75
N LYS A 189 19.74 9.31 -14.60
CA LYS A 189 20.97 8.87 -13.90
C LYS A 189 20.72 8.35 -12.49
N ASP A 190 19.86 9.02 -11.75
CA ASP A 190 19.59 8.71 -10.34
C ASP A 190 18.42 7.73 -10.14
N LEU A 191 17.83 7.23 -11.23
CA LEU A 191 16.66 6.33 -11.19
C LEU A 191 17.03 4.84 -11.11
N GLY A 192 18.31 4.48 -11.15
CA GLY A 192 18.75 3.10 -10.95
C GLY A 192 18.31 2.11 -12.03
N PHE A 193 18.08 2.56 -13.26
CA PHE A 193 17.79 1.69 -14.39
C PHE A 193 19.04 0.93 -14.85
N ASP A 194 18.89 -0.37 -15.12
CA ASP A 194 19.99 -1.22 -15.59
C ASP A 194 20.24 -1.04 -17.10
N ASP A 195 19.18 -0.80 -17.88
CA ASP A 195 19.23 -0.65 -19.33
C ASP A 195 18.16 0.34 -19.81
N ILE A 196 18.57 1.27 -20.67
CA ILE A 196 17.72 2.25 -21.32
C ILE A 196 18.01 2.23 -22.82
N THR A 197 17.09 1.66 -23.58
CA THR A 197 17.15 1.58 -25.04
C THR A 197 16.23 2.62 -25.67
N PHE A 198 16.74 3.40 -26.63
CA PHE A 198 15.96 4.41 -27.34
C PHE A 198 15.61 3.92 -28.74
N VAL A 199 14.35 4.05 -29.13
CA VAL A 199 13.87 3.64 -30.46
C VAL A 199 13.08 4.81 -31.10
N PRO A 200 13.51 5.36 -32.25
CA PRO A 200 12.73 6.34 -32.98
C PRO A 200 11.60 5.64 -33.72
N ILE A 201 10.34 5.95 -33.43
CA ILE A 201 9.18 5.28 -34.02
C ILE A 201 8.17 6.25 -34.62
N SER A 202 7.32 5.72 -35.50
CA SER A 202 6.02 6.31 -35.80
C SER A 202 4.93 5.26 -35.57
N ALA A 203 4.18 5.40 -34.49
CA ALA A 203 3.07 4.50 -34.15
C ALA A 203 2.01 4.44 -35.27
N LEU A 204 1.81 5.56 -35.98
CA LEU A 204 0.83 5.67 -37.06
C LEU A 204 1.35 5.02 -38.36
N LYS A 205 2.58 5.37 -38.79
CA LYS A 205 3.14 4.93 -40.07
C LYS A 205 3.78 3.54 -40.01
N GLY A 206 4.14 3.07 -38.82
CA GLY A 206 4.72 1.74 -38.59
C GLY A 206 6.25 1.71 -38.53
N ASP A 207 6.91 2.85 -38.65
CA ASP A 207 8.36 2.98 -38.66
C ASP A 207 8.99 2.44 -37.36
N ASN A 208 9.95 1.51 -37.51
CA ASN A 208 10.71 0.87 -36.42
C ASN A 208 9.87 0.13 -35.36
N ILE A 209 8.61 -0.20 -35.66
CA ILE A 209 7.77 -1.02 -34.77
C ILE A 209 8.15 -2.50 -34.92
N ILE A 210 7.91 -3.09 -36.10
CA ILE A 210 8.29 -4.48 -36.41
C ILE A 210 9.49 -4.54 -37.35
N GLN A 211 9.52 -3.67 -38.36
CA GLN A 211 10.57 -3.66 -39.38
C GLN A 211 11.40 -2.38 -39.26
N PRO A 212 12.70 -2.43 -39.58
CA PRO A 212 13.53 -1.23 -39.69
C PRO A 212 12.94 -0.26 -40.70
N SER A 213 12.90 1.03 -40.36
CA SER A 213 12.37 2.09 -41.20
C SER A 213 13.40 2.58 -42.21
N GLU A 214 12.99 2.72 -43.47
CA GLU A 214 13.77 3.38 -44.51
C GLU A 214 13.92 4.90 -44.23
N ASN A 215 13.00 5.52 -43.50
CA ASN A 215 13.06 6.94 -43.19
C ASN A 215 14.12 7.30 -42.12
N THR A 216 14.65 6.30 -41.40
CA THR A 216 15.61 6.48 -40.30
C THR A 216 16.93 5.75 -40.56
N HIS A 217 17.51 5.89 -41.75
CA HIS A 217 18.77 5.24 -42.12
C HIS A 217 19.94 5.47 -41.15
N TRP A 218 19.90 6.56 -40.37
CA TRP A 218 20.89 6.90 -39.37
C TRP A 218 20.76 6.12 -38.05
N TYR A 219 19.64 5.41 -37.84
CA TYR A 219 19.39 4.59 -36.67
C TYR A 219 19.79 3.13 -36.96
N HIS A 220 20.63 2.57 -36.10
CA HIS A 220 21.14 1.20 -36.22
C HIS A 220 20.79 0.31 -35.02
N GLY A 221 19.92 0.80 -34.13
CA GLY A 221 19.43 0.04 -32.99
C GLY A 221 18.30 -0.94 -33.37
N PRO A 222 17.76 -1.69 -32.40
CA PRO A 222 16.67 -2.63 -32.64
C PRO A 222 15.36 -1.89 -32.94
N THR A 223 14.47 -2.54 -33.69
CA THR A 223 13.04 -2.16 -33.70
C THR A 223 12.40 -2.42 -32.34
N LEU A 224 11.30 -1.76 -32.02
CA LEU A 224 10.59 -1.97 -30.75
C LEU A 224 10.23 -3.45 -30.52
N MET A 225 9.67 -4.13 -31.52
CA MET A 225 9.29 -5.55 -31.40
C MET A 225 10.52 -6.44 -31.21
N SER A 226 11.57 -6.24 -32.01
CA SER A 226 12.82 -6.99 -31.83
C SER A 226 13.38 -6.85 -30.41
N TYR A 227 13.34 -5.66 -29.82
CA TYR A 227 13.78 -5.48 -28.44
C TYR A 227 12.91 -6.29 -27.47
N LEU A 228 11.58 -6.17 -27.57
CA LEU A 228 10.64 -6.88 -26.68
C LEU A 228 10.78 -8.41 -26.81
N GLU A 229 11.08 -8.92 -27.99
CA GLU A 229 11.34 -10.35 -28.19
C GLU A 229 12.65 -10.83 -27.54
N THR A 230 13.68 -9.98 -27.49
CA THR A 230 15.03 -10.40 -27.07
C THR A 230 15.44 -9.93 -25.68
N VAL A 231 14.71 -8.97 -25.09
CA VAL A 231 15.07 -8.39 -23.79
C VAL A 231 15.15 -9.51 -22.73
N PRO A 232 16.32 -9.68 -22.08
CA PRO A 232 16.47 -10.70 -21.06
C PRO A 232 15.66 -10.27 -19.84
N VAL A 233 14.58 -11.01 -19.58
CA VAL A 233 13.89 -10.94 -18.30
C VAL A 233 14.58 -11.97 -17.42
N ALA A 234 15.59 -11.51 -16.70
CA ALA A 234 16.28 -12.33 -15.72
C ALA A 234 15.25 -12.83 -14.71
N SER A 235 15.05 -14.15 -14.64
CA SER A 235 14.42 -14.77 -13.48
C SER A 235 15.50 -15.18 -12.48
N ASP A 236 16.45 -14.27 -12.19
CA ASP A 236 17.44 -14.40 -11.11
C ASP A 236 16.76 -14.65 -9.76
N ILE A 237 15.43 -14.45 -9.69
CA ILE A 237 14.55 -14.93 -8.65
C ILE A 237 14.86 -16.38 -8.25
N LYS A 238 15.22 -17.28 -9.19
CA LYS A 238 15.60 -18.67 -8.87
C LYS A 238 16.95 -18.79 -8.14
N GLU A 239 17.88 -17.88 -8.41
CA GLU A 239 19.23 -17.84 -7.79
C GLU A 239 19.25 -17.07 -6.48
N LYS A 240 18.20 -16.28 -6.20
CA LYS A 240 18.02 -15.60 -4.92
C LYS A 240 17.79 -16.58 -3.77
N PRO A 241 18.05 -16.18 -2.52
CA PRO A 241 17.74 -16.98 -1.35
C PRO A 241 16.29 -17.47 -1.32
N PHE A 242 16.09 -18.69 -0.84
CA PHE A 242 14.76 -19.30 -0.76
C PHE A 242 13.80 -18.49 0.13
N ARG A 243 12.59 -18.24 -0.38
CA ARG A 243 11.47 -17.57 0.31
C ARG A 243 10.16 -18.27 -0.02
N LEU A 244 9.53 -18.89 0.97
CA LEU A 244 8.20 -19.48 0.86
C LEU A 244 7.29 -18.92 1.96
N PRO A 245 6.49 -17.88 1.67
CA PRO A 245 5.44 -17.42 2.57
C PRO A 245 4.38 -18.51 2.73
N VAL A 246 4.12 -18.91 3.98
CA VAL A 246 3.15 -19.94 4.32
C VAL A 246 1.75 -19.35 4.18
N GLN A 247 1.00 -19.85 3.20
CA GLN A 247 -0.39 -19.46 2.92
C GLN A 247 -1.37 -20.35 3.71
N TRP A 248 -1.01 -21.62 3.92
CA TRP A 248 -1.86 -22.61 4.55
C TRP A 248 -1.04 -23.70 5.25
N VAL A 249 -1.54 -24.18 6.40
CA VAL A 249 -1.00 -25.35 7.09
C VAL A 249 -1.92 -26.54 6.79
N ASN A 250 -1.46 -27.44 5.94
CA ASN A 250 -2.22 -28.59 5.48
C ASN A 250 -2.09 -29.76 6.48
N ARG A 251 -3.23 -30.18 7.04
CA ARG A 251 -3.35 -31.34 7.95
C ARG A 251 -4.61 -32.16 7.61
N PRO A 252 -4.57 -33.01 6.57
CA PRO A 252 -5.70 -33.84 6.19
C PRO A 252 -5.93 -35.01 7.15
N ASN A 253 -4.89 -35.43 7.88
CA ASN A 253 -4.95 -36.49 8.90
C ASN A 253 -3.85 -36.26 9.96
N LEU A 254 -3.76 -37.14 10.96
CA LEU A 254 -2.81 -37.02 12.07
C LEU A 254 -1.35 -37.21 11.67
N ASP A 255 -1.09 -37.91 10.55
CA ASP A 255 0.25 -38.31 10.12
C ASP A 255 0.83 -37.37 9.04
N PHE A 256 0.06 -36.38 8.57
CA PHE A 256 0.50 -35.44 7.55
C PHE A 256 0.39 -34.00 8.03
N ARG A 257 1.52 -33.31 8.03
CA ARG A 257 1.60 -31.86 8.22
C ARG A 257 2.49 -31.26 7.14
N GLY A 258 1.88 -30.44 6.28
CA GLY A 258 2.58 -29.73 5.22
C GLY A 258 2.31 -28.23 5.26
N PHE A 259 3.23 -27.44 4.73
CA PHE A 259 3.15 -25.99 4.68
C PHE A 259 3.04 -25.57 3.22
N SER A 260 1.87 -25.08 2.84
CA SER A 260 1.54 -24.75 1.46
C SER A 260 1.73 -23.26 1.20
N GLY A 261 2.31 -22.94 0.05
CA GLY A 261 2.51 -21.58 -0.43
C GLY A 261 3.07 -21.55 -1.84
N THR A 262 3.21 -20.34 -2.38
CA THR A 262 3.92 -20.10 -3.65
C THR A 262 5.35 -19.68 -3.32
N ILE A 263 6.34 -20.31 -3.93
CA ILE A 263 7.75 -19.92 -3.74
C ILE A 263 7.94 -18.54 -4.38
N GLU A 264 8.29 -17.54 -3.57
CA GLU A 264 8.51 -16.17 -4.03
C GLU A 264 9.91 -16.01 -4.63
N ALA A 265 10.90 -16.66 -4.03
CA ALA A 265 12.30 -16.60 -4.47
C ALA A 265 13.03 -17.91 -4.15
N GLY A 266 14.08 -18.16 -4.91
CA GLY A 266 14.97 -19.30 -4.80
C GLY A 266 14.41 -20.61 -5.33
N SER A 267 15.07 -21.67 -4.89
CA SER A 267 14.69 -23.06 -5.11
C SER A 267 14.82 -23.83 -3.80
N ILE A 268 14.17 -24.98 -3.72
CA ILE A 268 14.22 -25.86 -2.56
C ILE A 268 14.18 -27.32 -2.98
N LYS A 269 14.92 -28.16 -2.26
CA LYS A 269 15.02 -29.62 -2.46
C LYS A 269 14.75 -30.37 -1.16
N PRO A 270 14.26 -31.61 -1.23
CA PRO A 270 14.32 -32.54 -0.10
C PRO A 270 15.74 -32.63 0.47
N GLY A 271 15.88 -32.47 1.78
CA GLY A 271 17.16 -32.46 2.48
C GLY A 271 17.76 -31.07 2.74
N ASP A 272 17.21 -30.00 2.13
CA ASP A 272 17.67 -28.64 2.41
C ASP A 272 17.30 -28.18 3.82
N GLU A 273 18.19 -27.40 4.44
CA GLU A 273 17.97 -26.80 5.75
C GLU A 273 17.23 -25.47 5.61
N ILE A 274 16.12 -25.33 6.34
CA ILE A 274 15.27 -24.15 6.34
C ILE A 274 15.19 -23.55 7.74
N ALA A 275 14.85 -22.27 7.81
CA ALA A 275 14.55 -21.57 9.05
C ALA A 275 13.16 -20.94 9.01
N VAL A 276 12.60 -20.69 10.19
CA VAL A 276 11.38 -19.92 10.39
C VAL A 276 11.75 -18.65 11.14
N PRO A 277 11.72 -17.45 10.52
CA PRO A 277 12.15 -16.22 11.18
C PRO A 277 11.40 -15.91 12.48
N ALA A 278 10.10 -16.21 12.54
CA ALA A 278 9.25 -15.91 13.68
C ALA A 278 9.65 -16.66 14.97
N SER A 279 9.95 -17.96 14.85
CA SER A 279 10.38 -18.78 16.00
C SER A 279 11.91 -18.90 16.13
N GLY A 280 12.65 -18.56 15.07
CA GLY A 280 14.09 -18.76 14.94
C GLY A 280 14.53 -20.22 14.75
N GLN A 281 13.58 -21.17 14.80
CA GLN A 281 13.84 -22.60 14.67
C GLN A 281 14.32 -22.96 13.25
N THR A 282 15.11 -24.02 13.16
CA THR A 282 15.51 -24.64 11.89
C THR A 282 14.96 -26.05 11.78
N SER A 283 14.78 -26.54 10.56
CA SER A 283 14.48 -27.94 10.27
C SER A 283 14.98 -28.29 8.86
N ILE A 284 14.70 -29.51 8.42
CA ILE A 284 15.10 -30.04 7.13
C ILE A 284 13.85 -30.41 6.34
N VAL A 285 13.82 -30.05 5.07
CA VAL A 285 12.74 -30.44 4.15
C VAL A 285 12.73 -31.96 3.99
N ASP A 286 11.60 -32.60 4.25
CA ASP A 286 11.40 -34.03 4.01
C ASP A 286 10.95 -34.28 2.57
N LYS A 287 9.85 -33.65 2.16
CA LYS A 287 9.28 -33.78 0.81
C LYS A 287 8.64 -32.48 0.33
N ILE A 288 8.60 -32.33 -0.98
CA ILE A 288 7.86 -31.28 -1.68
C ILE A 288 6.70 -31.94 -2.41
N VAL A 289 5.47 -31.64 -2.02
CA VAL A 289 4.25 -32.29 -2.49
C VAL A 289 3.47 -31.33 -3.39
N THR A 290 3.04 -31.81 -4.56
CA THR A 290 2.14 -31.10 -5.48
C THR A 290 0.94 -31.97 -5.86
N MET A 291 0.04 -31.44 -6.68
CA MET A 291 -1.12 -32.20 -7.17
C MET A 291 -0.70 -33.43 -7.98
N ASP A 292 0.38 -33.30 -8.76
CA ASP A 292 0.85 -34.34 -9.70
C ASP A 292 1.86 -35.31 -9.06
N GLY A 293 2.10 -35.17 -7.76
CA GLY A 293 3.05 -35.97 -6.98
C GLY A 293 4.15 -35.17 -6.31
N ASP A 294 5.14 -35.88 -5.78
CA ASP A 294 6.28 -35.30 -5.09
C ASP A 294 7.33 -34.80 -6.10
N LEU A 295 7.97 -33.67 -5.79
CA LEU A 295 9.01 -33.06 -6.60
C LEU A 295 10.39 -33.23 -5.95
N ASP A 296 11.40 -33.50 -6.76
CA ASP A 296 12.81 -33.50 -6.35
C ASP A 296 13.37 -32.08 -6.15
N GLU A 297 12.78 -31.10 -6.81
CA GLU A 297 13.14 -29.69 -6.73
C GLU A 297 11.91 -28.84 -7.06
N ALA A 298 11.71 -27.76 -6.28
CA ALA A 298 10.75 -26.72 -6.60
C ALA A 298 11.42 -25.36 -6.67
N VAL A 299 10.93 -24.51 -7.56
CA VAL A 299 11.51 -23.20 -7.88
C VAL A 299 10.47 -22.08 -7.72
N ALA A 300 10.95 -20.85 -7.64
CA ALA A 300 10.11 -19.65 -7.60
C ALA A 300 8.99 -19.65 -8.67
N GLY A 301 7.80 -19.22 -8.25
CA GLY A 301 6.56 -19.22 -9.02
C GLY A 301 5.70 -20.48 -8.87
N GLN A 302 6.25 -21.59 -8.37
CA GLN A 302 5.48 -22.83 -8.16
C GLN A 302 4.73 -22.80 -6.82
N ALA A 303 3.47 -23.22 -6.84
CA ALA A 303 2.68 -23.48 -5.64
C ALA A 303 2.92 -24.91 -5.17
N VAL A 304 3.48 -25.07 -3.97
CA VAL A 304 3.91 -26.36 -3.43
C VAL A 304 3.49 -26.51 -1.97
N THR A 305 3.51 -27.75 -1.48
CA THR A 305 3.41 -28.05 -0.05
C THR A 305 4.72 -28.66 0.43
N VAL A 306 5.40 -27.99 1.35
CA VAL A 306 6.65 -28.47 1.93
C VAL A 306 6.36 -29.20 3.25
N THR A 307 6.89 -30.41 3.40
CA THR A 307 6.86 -31.17 4.65
C THR A 307 8.25 -31.15 5.29
N LEU A 308 8.32 -31.25 6.61
CA LEU A 308 9.56 -31.16 7.39
C LEU A 308 9.80 -32.46 8.15
N LYS A 309 11.07 -32.74 8.47
CA LYS A 309 11.45 -33.93 9.27
C LYS A 309 11.04 -33.84 10.74
N ASP A 310 10.99 -32.62 11.27
CA ASP A 310 10.68 -32.36 12.67
C ASP A 310 9.39 -31.56 12.80
N GLU A 311 8.70 -31.73 13.93
CA GLU A 311 7.55 -30.91 14.26
C GLU A 311 7.99 -29.59 14.90
N ILE A 312 8.15 -28.55 14.08
CA ILE A 312 8.36 -27.17 14.55
C ILE A 312 7.08 -26.35 14.45
N ASP A 313 6.93 -25.30 15.26
CA ASP A 313 5.72 -24.48 15.25
C ASP A 313 5.78 -23.46 14.10
N ILE A 314 4.75 -23.52 13.23
CA ILE A 314 4.65 -22.74 12.00
C ILE A 314 3.17 -22.55 11.70
N SER A 315 2.80 -21.29 11.48
CA SER A 315 1.45 -20.83 11.23
C SER A 315 1.34 -20.11 9.88
N ARG A 316 0.10 -19.84 9.44
CA ARG A 316 -0.17 -18.97 8.29
C ARG A 316 0.40 -17.58 8.56
N GLY A 317 1.10 -17.02 7.58
CA GLY A 317 1.81 -15.75 7.71
C GLY A 317 3.30 -15.92 8.01
N ASP A 318 3.73 -17.06 8.56
CA ASP A 318 5.16 -17.33 8.66
C ASP A 318 5.79 -17.50 7.27
N MET A 319 7.11 -17.49 7.24
CA MET A 319 7.89 -17.68 6.02
C MET A 319 8.92 -18.77 6.26
N LEU A 320 8.97 -19.78 5.38
CA LEU A 320 10.11 -20.68 5.32
C LEU A 320 11.19 -20.01 4.49
N VAL A 321 12.42 -20.00 5.00
CA VAL A 321 13.55 -19.34 4.35
C VAL A 321 14.79 -20.22 4.38
N ASP A 322 15.74 -19.93 3.49
CA ASP A 322 17.09 -20.48 3.60
C ASP A 322 17.69 -20.17 4.98
N ALA A 323 18.15 -21.20 5.69
CA ALA A 323 18.67 -21.07 7.05
C ALA A 323 19.90 -20.14 7.17
N LYS A 324 20.69 -20.01 6.09
CA LYS A 324 21.91 -19.20 6.01
C LYS A 324 21.66 -17.78 5.52
N ALA A 325 20.53 -17.54 4.85
CA ALA A 325 20.18 -16.26 4.25
C ALA A 325 18.80 -15.78 4.74
N ARG A 326 18.71 -15.55 6.06
CA ARG A 326 17.49 -15.12 6.74
C ARG A 326 17.13 -13.66 6.39
N PRO A 327 15.83 -13.34 6.21
CA PRO A 327 15.34 -11.98 6.03
C PRO A 327 15.46 -11.17 7.33
N ASP A 328 15.20 -9.87 7.25
CA ASP A 328 15.01 -9.06 8.46
C ASP A 328 13.72 -9.52 9.18
N TYR A 329 13.77 -9.57 10.51
CA TYR A 329 12.63 -9.85 11.37
C TYR A 329 12.49 -8.73 12.39
N ALA A 330 11.62 -7.77 12.10
CA ALA A 330 11.49 -6.55 12.88
C ALA A 330 10.05 -6.02 12.84
N ASP A 331 9.74 -5.12 13.77
CA ASP A 331 8.49 -4.36 13.84
C ASP A 331 8.65 -2.95 13.25
N GLN A 332 9.83 -2.58 12.76
CA GLN A 332 10.10 -1.25 12.23
C GLN A 332 10.97 -1.29 10.99
N PHE A 333 10.60 -0.48 9.99
CA PHE A 333 11.37 -0.30 8.76
C PHE A 333 11.16 1.08 8.16
N GLU A 334 12.11 1.53 7.34
CA GLU A 334 11.91 2.64 6.43
C GLU A 334 11.31 2.11 5.14
N GLY A 335 10.31 2.82 4.60
CA GLY A 335 9.76 2.52 3.30
C GLY A 335 9.44 3.78 2.50
N GLU A 336 9.42 3.60 1.19
CA GLU A 336 8.89 4.55 0.22
C GLU A 336 7.41 4.23 0.01
N VAL A 337 6.55 5.22 0.22
CA VAL A 337 5.09 5.07 0.13
C VAL A 337 4.55 5.97 -0.97
N ILE A 338 3.79 5.38 -1.89
CA ILE A 338 2.95 6.10 -2.86
C ILE A 338 1.54 6.14 -2.28
N TRP A 339 1.05 7.35 -2.00
CA TRP A 339 -0.30 7.55 -1.47
C TRP A 339 -1.34 7.54 -2.59
N MET A 340 -2.44 6.81 -2.40
CA MET A 340 -3.43 6.49 -3.44
C MET A 340 -4.86 6.87 -3.06
N HIS A 341 -5.04 7.58 -1.95
CA HIS A 341 -6.35 7.96 -1.42
C HIS A 341 -6.54 9.48 -1.45
N ASP A 342 -7.78 9.93 -1.62
CA ASP A 342 -8.13 11.36 -1.67
C ASP A 342 -7.92 12.05 -0.31
N GLU A 343 -8.25 11.35 0.79
CA GLU A 343 -7.89 11.80 2.14
C GLU A 343 -6.39 11.67 2.35
N ALA A 344 -5.75 12.74 2.79
CA ALA A 344 -4.31 12.79 3.02
C ALA A 344 -3.86 11.78 4.11
N LEU A 345 -2.65 11.25 3.94
CA LEU A 345 -1.97 10.50 4.99
C LEU A 345 -1.67 11.41 6.18
N LEU A 346 -2.08 10.98 7.37
CA LEU A 346 -1.79 11.68 8.63
C LEU A 346 -0.81 10.83 9.48
N PRO A 347 0.36 11.38 9.87
CA PRO A 347 1.29 10.70 10.77
C PRO A 347 0.61 10.29 12.08
N GLY A 348 1.00 9.14 12.61
CA GLY A 348 0.47 8.56 13.84
C GLY A 348 -0.86 7.83 13.66
N ARG A 349 -1.58 8.00 12.54
CA ARG A 349 -2.82 7.26 12.26
C ARG A 349 -2.51 5.78 12.08
N SER A 350 -3.37 4.92 12.62
CA SER A 350 -3.23 3.47 12.52
C SER A 350 -3.88 2.94 11.24
N TYR A 351 -3.13 2.19 10.46
CA TYR A 351 -3.54 1.48 9.26
C TYR A 351 -3.39 -0.04 9.47
N LEU A 352 -4.02 -0.84 8.61
CA LEU A 352 -3.58 -2.21 8.41
C LEU A 352 -2.52 -2.22 7.31
N ILE A 353 -1.46 -2.97 7.51
CA ILE A 353 -0.45 -3.21 6.48
C ILE A 353 -0.49 -4.67 6.07
N LYS A 354 -0.21 -4.95 4.80
CA LYS A 354 -0.11 -6.31 4.26
C LYS A 354 1.13 -6.45 3.38
N PHE A 355 1.95 -7.46 3.65
CA PHE A 355 3.15 -7.84 2.88
C PHE A 355 3.16 -9.37 2.73
N GLY A 356 3.17 -9.86 1.49
CA GLY A 356 2.99 -11.29 1.20
C GLY A 356 1.70 -11.85 1.84
N THR A 357 1.87 -12.88 2.69
CA THR A 357 0.78 -13.53 3.45
C THR A 357 0.55 -12.94 4.84
N GLN A 358 1.40 -12.01 5.27
CA GLN A 358 1.33 -11.38 6.59
C GLN A 358 0.49 -10.10 6.53
N SER A 359 -0.23 -9.85 7.61
CA SER A 359 -0.83 -8.55 7.90
C SER A 359 -0.41 -8.10 9.29
N ALA A 360 -0.37 -6.81 9.55
CA ALA A 360 -0.10 -6.25 10.88
C ALA A 360 -0.86 -4.92 11.03
N ALA A 361 -1.01 -4.42 12.26
CA ALA A 361 -1.37 -3.02 12.43
C ALA A 361 -0.10 -2.18 12.25
N ALA A 362 -0.20 -1.10 11.48
CA ALA A 362 0.91 -0.20 11.21
C ALA A 362 0.56 1.22 11.65
N GLN A 363 1.56 1.93 12.15
CA GLN A 363 1.54 3.37 12.35
C GLN A 363 2.65 3.98 11.51
N ILE A 364 2.32 5.02 10.76
CA ILE A 364 3.28 5.74 9.94
C ILE A 364 3.82 6.89 10.78
N SER A 365 5.14 6.95 10.97
CA SER A 365 5.78 8.05 11.70
C SER A 365 5.67 9.36 10.90
N GLU A 366 6.22 10.44 11.46
CA GLU A 366 6.48 11.64 10.64
C GLU A 366 7.29 11.27 9.39
N LEU A 367 6.94 11.90 8.27
CA LEU A 367 7.64 11.75 7.00
C LEU A 367 9.06 12.30 7.15
N LYS A 368 10.05 11.58 6.63
CA LYS A 368 11.41 12.11 6.51
C LYS A 368 11.42 13.24 5.48
N TYR A 369 10.83 12.97 4.32
CA TYR A 369 10.60 13.93 3.25
C TYR A 369 9.61 13.34 2.25
N LYS A 370 9.05 14.22 1.42
CA LYS A 370 8.28 13.89 0.23
C LYS A 370 9.16 14.13 -1.00
N VAL A 371 9.00 13.32 -2.02
CA VAL A 371 9.67 13.54 -3.31
C VAL A 371 8.72 14.23 -4.26
N ASN A 372 9.16 15.36 -4.81
CA ASN A 372 8.45 15.96 -5.92
C ASN A 372 8.70 15.13 -7.18
N VAL A 373 7.73 14.31 -7.56
CA VAL A 373 7.83 13.41 -8.72
C VAL A 373 8.15 14.12 -10.05
N ASN A 374 7.97 15.43 -10.13
CA ASN A 374 8.24 16.23 -11.32
C ASN A 374 9.70 16.72 -11.39
N THR A 375 10.32 17.01 -10.23
CA THR A 375 11.67 17.58 -10.14
C THR A 375 12.68 16.65 -9.47
N LEU A 376 12.21 15.56 -8.85
CA LEU A 376 12.96 14.66 -7.96
C LEU A 376 13.49 15.31 -6.69
N GLU A 377 13.12 16.56 -6.40
CA GLU A 377 13.59 17.26 -5.21
C GLU A 377 12.89 16.74 -3.95
N HIS A 378 13.66 16.68 -2.87
CA HIS A 378 13.16 16.33 -1.55
C HIS A 378 12.54 17.58 -0.91
N ALA A 379 11.27 17.48 -0.51
CA ALA A 379 10.53 18.52 0.18
C ALA A 379 10.15 18.06 1.58
N ALA A 380 10.26 18.95 2.57
CA ALA A 380 9.70 18.70 3.89
C ALA A 380 8.17 18.68 3.79
N ALA A 381 7.55 17.63 4.32
CA ALA A 381 6.10 17.48 4.35
C ALA A 381 5.69 16.76 5.63
N LYS A 382 4.49 17.03 6.12
CA LYS A 382 3.88 16.29 7.24
C LYS A 382 2.85 15.28 6.78
N THR A 383 2.28 15.46 5.60
CA THR A 383 1.22 14.63 5.04
C THR A 383 1.56 14.24 3.60
N LEU A 384 0.90 13.22 3.07
CA LEU A 384 0.91 12.88 1.65
C LEU A 384 -0.50 13.00 1.10
N ASP A 385 -0.66 13.80 0.05
CA ASP A 385 -1.90 13.87 -0.72
C ASP A 385 -1.92 12.80 -1.83
N LEU A 386 -3.04 12.70 -2.56
CA LEU A 386 -3.19 11.73 -3.65
C LEU A 386 -2.03 11.80 -4.65
N ASN A 387 -1.47 10.63 -4.97
CA ASN A 387 -0.38 10.42 -5.93
C ASN A 387 0.99 10.98 -5.50
N GLU A 388 1.14 11.36 -4.23
CA GLU A 388 2.40 11.81 -3.68
C GLU A 388 3.23 10.66 -3.15
N VAL A 389 4.55 10.83 -3.24
CA VAL A 389 5.51 9.83 -2.77
C VAL A 389 6.26 10.39 -1.57
N GLY A 390 6.27 9.64 -0.47
CA GLY A 390 6.99 10.02 0.73
C GLY A 390 7.83 8.89 1.29
N ILE A 391 8.91 9.26 1.96
CA ILE A 391 9.78 8.36 2.70
C ILE A 391 9.40 8.49 4.17
N CYS A 392 9.05 7.38 4.80
CA CYS A 392 8.62 7.36 6.20
C CYS A 392 9.10 6.10 6.92
N ASN A 393 9.17 6.19 8.25
CA ASN A 393 9.32 4.99 9.07
C ASN A 393 7.92 4.43 9.33
N ILE A 394 7.81 3.12 9.27
CA ILE A 394 6.60 2.38 9.57
C ILE A 394 6.88 1.53 10.80
N VAL A 395 6.01 1.66 11.80
CA VAL A 395 6.05 0.91 13.05
C VAL A 395 4.88 -0.05 13.08
N LEU A 396 5.14 -1.30 13.42
CA LEU A 396 4.19 -2.38 13.45
C LEU A 396 3.85 -2.77 14.89
N ASP A 397 2.70 -3.40 15.09
CA ASP A 397 2.28 -3.96 16.38
C ASP A 397 2.99 -5.27 16.74
N ARG A 398 3.69 -5.89 15.78
CA ARG A 398 4.47 -7.12 15.97
C ARG A 398 5.62 -7.21 14.98
N ASN A 399 6.62 -8.02 15.33
CA ASN A 399 7.70 -8.39 14.42
C ASN A 399 7.17 -9.23 13.26
N VAL A 400 7.65 -8.93 12.07
CA VAL A 400 7.29 -9.61 10.83
C VAL A 400 8.54 -9.84 9.99
N ALA A 401 8.51 -10.89 9.18
CA ALA A 401 9.62 -11.21 8.28
C ALA A 401 9.47 -10.46 6.97
N PHE A 402 10.49 -9.71 6.56
CA PHE A 402 10.52 -8.98 5.30
C PHE A 402 11.95 -8.83 4.76
N ASP A 403 12.06 -8.56 3.47
CA ASP A 403 13.32 -8.22 2.83
C ASP A 403 13.26 -6.77 2.30
N PRO A 404 14.39 -6.08 2.12
CA PRO A 404 14.43 -4.89 1.28
C PRO A 404 13.88 -5.18 -0.12
N TYR A 405 13.10 -4.25 -0.68
CA TYR A 405 12.48 -4.40 -1.99
C TYR A 405 13.50 -4.61 -3.12
N ALA A 406 14.67 -3.98 -2.99
CA ALA A 406 15.79 -4.17 -3.93
C ALA A 406 16.32 -5.61 -3.94
N ASP A 407 16.26 -6.30 -2.79
CA ASP A 407 16.77 -7.66 -2.62
C ASP A 407 15.70 -8.69 -3.00
N SER A 408 14.46 -8.51 -2.56
CA SER A 408 13.33 -9.37 -2.90
C SER A 408 12.03 -8.59 -3.04
N GLN A 409 11.57 -8.43 -4.28
CA GLN A 409 10.35 -7.66 -4.59
C GLN A 409 9.09 -8.29 -3.99
N GLY A 410 9.00 -9.64 -3.95
CA GLY A 410 7.83 -10.35 -3.44
C GLY A 410 7.58 -10.14 -1.94
N THR A 411 8.67 -10.03 -1.17
CA THR A 411 8.65 -9.90 0.30
C THR A 411 8.97 -8.49 0.80
N GLY A 412 9.44 -7.60 -0.07
CA GLY A 412 9.75 -6.21 0.23
C GLY A 412 8.72 -5.17 -0.23
N ARG A 413 7.57 -5.61 -0.75
CA ARG A 413 6.45 -4.71 -1.09
C ARG A 413 5.29 -4.87 -0.11
N PHE A 414 4.56 -3.78 0.13
CA PHE A 414 3.39 -3.78 0.99
C PHE A 414 2.28 -2.88 0.46
N ILE A 415 1.07 -3.11 0.96
CA ILE A 415 -0.06 -2.19 0.82
C ILE A 415 -0.50 -1.69 2.20
N LEU A 416 -0.98 -0.45 2.24
CA LEU A 416 -1.64 0.15 3.39
C LEU A 416 -3.15 0.15 3.15
N ILE A 417 -3.89 -0.27 4.16
CA ILE A 417 -5.34 -0.46 4.13
C ILE A 417 -5.94 0.35 5.28
N ASP A 418 -6.91 1.21 4.98
CA ASP A 418 -7.66 1.91 6.01
C ASP A 418 -8.55 0.94 6.80
N ARG A 419 -8.57 1.09 8.12
CA ARG A 419 -9.19 0.10 9.04
C ARG A 419 -10.71 0.16 9.05
N TYR A 420 -11.31 1.22 8.49
CA TYR A 420 -12.77 1.44 8.50
C TYR A 420 -13.38 1.14 7.15
N SER A 421 -12.86 1.78 6.11
CA SER A 421 -13.34 1.63 4.74
C SER A 421 -12.86 0.31 4.11
N ASN A 422 -11.81 -0.29 4.65
CA ASN A 422 -11.05 -1.38 4.02
C ASN A 422 -10.49 -1.01 2.64
N ALA A 423 -10.41 0.29 2.33
CA ALA A 423 -9.81 0.78 1.10
C ALA A 423 -8.29 0.62 1.16
N THR A 424 -7.69 0.20 0.04
CA THR A 424 -6.23 0.30 -0.12
C THR A 424 -5.86 1.75 -0.36
N VAL A 425 -5.18 2.36 0.62
CA VAL A 425 -4.88 3.79 0.66
C VAL A 425 -3.46 4.13 0.20
N GLY A 426 -2.56 3.15 0.18
CA GLY A 426 -1.20 3.33 -0.30
C GLY A 426 -0.54 2.02 -0.67
N VAL A 427 0.50 2.12 -1.50
CA VAL A 427 1.47 1.04 -1.75
C VAL A 427 2.84 1.49 -1.29
N GLY A 428 3.70 0.57 -0.93
CA GLY A 428 5.07 0.93 -0.61
C GLY A 428 6.08 -0.18 -0.75
N MET A 429 7.33 0.24 -0.74
CA MET A 429 8.51 -0.57 -0.94
C MET A 429 9.40 -0.39 0.30
N ILE A 430 9.82 -1.51 0.88
CA ILE A 430 10.67 -1.53 2.07
C ILE A 430 12.10 -1.21 1.65
N SER A 431 12.70 -0.19 2.26
CA SER A 431 14.08 0.19 1.99
C SER A 431 15.03 -0.61 2.89
N HIS A 432 14.81 -0.61 4.20
CA HIS A 432 15.60 -1.39 5.17
C HIS A 432 14.94 -1.45 6.55
N ALA A 433 15.27 -2.47 7.35
CA ALA A 433 14.83 -2.55 8.74
C ALA A 433 15.47 -1.48 9.64
N LEU A 434 14.67 -0.90 10.54
CA LEU A 434 15.15 0.08 11.52
C LEU A 434 15.55 -0.65 12.80
N ARG A 435 16.85 -0.76 13.05
CA ARG A 435 17.40 -1.49 14.22
C ARG A 435 17.31 -0.73 15.55
N ARG A 436 16.58 0.39 15.60
CA ARG A 436 16.55 1.29 16.77
C ARG A 436 15.57 0.82 17.86
N ALA A 437 15.63 -0.44 18.33
CA ALA A 437 15.08 -0.84 19.64
C ALA A 437 15.29 -2.31 20.05
N THR A 438 16.20 -3.09 19.46
CA THR A 438 16.49 -4.45 19.99
C THR A 438 17.06 -4.46 21.42
N ASN A 439 17.43 -3.30 21.98
CA ASN A 439 17.92 -3.18 23.35
C ASN A 439 16.84 -2.86 24.40
N VAL A 440 15.58 -2.68 23.99
CA VAL A 440 14.47 -2.46 24.94
C VAL A 440 13.60 -3.71 24.96
N HIS A 441 14.12 -4.77 25.57
CA HIS A 441 13.26 -5.89 25.94
C HIS A 441 12.30 -5.41 27.04
N TRP A 442 11.01 -5.64 26.84
CA TRP A 442 10.05 -5.60 27.94
C TRP A 442 10.56 -6.54 29.02
N GLN A 443 11.06 -5.98 30.12
CA GLN A 443 11.42 -6.78 31.27
C GLN A 443 10.12 -7.31 31.85
N SER A 444 10.00 -8.64 31.93
CA SER A 444 8.94 -9.27 32.71
C SER A 444 9.19 -8.91 34.18
N LEU A 445 8.56 -7.84 34.63
CA LEU A 445 8.60 -7.44 36.03
C LEU A 445 7.77 -8.45 36.83
N ASP A 446 8.31 -8.92 37.95
CA ASP A 446 7.59 -9.81 38.88
C ASP A 446 6.27 -9.19 39.37
N ILE A 447 6.17 -7.85 39.32
CA ILE A 447 4.96 -7.08 39.62
C ILE A 447 4.23 -6.71 38.33
N ASN A 448 3.17 -7.46 38.01
CA ASN A 448 2.33 -7.24 36.84
C ASN A 448 1.06 -6.41 37.15
N LYS A 449 0.34 -6.03 36.11
CA LYS A 449 -0.92 -5.27 36.16
C LYS A 449 -1.97 -5.87 37.10
N ASN A 450 -2.17 -7.19 37.05
CA ASN A 450 -3.15 -7.88 37.89
C ASN A 450 -2.84 -7.70 39.38
N GLN A 451 -1.59 -7.89 39.79
CA GLN A 451 -1.19 -7.68 41.18
C GLN A 451 -1.33 -6.22 41.63
N ARG A 452 -1.11 -5.25 40.73
CA ARG A 452 -1.31 -3.82 41.04
C ARG A 452 -2.78 -3.47 41.20
N ALA A 453 -3.65 -4.05 40.36
CA ALA A 453 -5.10 -3.93 40.44
C ALA A 453 -5.66 -4.60 41.72
N GLU A 454 -5.20 -5.81 42.04
CA GLU A 454 -5.54 -6.55 43.27
C GLU A 454 -5.23 -5.73 44.52
N ARG A 455 -4.02 -5.17 44.59
CA ARG A 455 -3.58 -4.36 45.73
C ARG A 455 -4.46 -3.11 45.94
N LYS A 456 -5.11 -2.63 44.89
CA LYS A 456 -6.02 -1.47 44.91
C LYS A 456 -7.49 -1.87 45.08
N GLY A 457 -7.82 -3.18 45.08
CA GLY A 457 -9.19 -3.66 45.21
C GLY A 457 -10.12 -3.13 44.13
N GLN A 458 -9.62 -3.01 42.89
CA GLN A 458 -10.40 -2.49 41.75
C GLN A 458 -9.91 -3.10 40.43
N LYS A 459 -10.79 -3.15 39.43
CA LYS A 459 -10.38 -3.42 38.05
C LYS A 459 -9.92 -2.12 37.39
N ALA A 460 -8.77 -2.15 36.74
CA ALA A 460 -8.25 -0.99 36.03
C ALA A 460 -8.96 -0.81 34.69
N CYS A 461 -9.21 0.44 34.29
CA CYS A 461 -9.82 0.76 33.00
C CYS A 461 -9.56 2.22 32.62
N ALA A 462 -9.76 2.54 31.34
CA ALA A 462 -9.78 3.90 30.82
C ALA A 462 -11.22 4.30 30.47
N LEU A 463 -11.72 5.34 31.12
CA LEU A 463 -12.99 6.00 30.80
C LEU A 463 -12.73 7.10 29.79
N TRP A 464 -13.08 6.84 28.53
CA TRP A 464 -12.80 7.72 27.41
C TRP A 464 -14.00 8.60 27.06
N PHE A 465 -14.04 9.81 27.62
CA PHE A 465 -15.11 10.77 27.34
C PHE A 465 -14.87 11.45 25.98
N THR A 466 -15.82 11.28 25.06
CA THR A 466 -15.81 11.91 23.73
C THR A 466 -17.12 12.66 23.44
N GLY A 467 -17.06 13.63 22.51
CA GLY A 467 -18.14 14.58 22.22
C GLY A 467 -17.61 15.95 21.78
N LEU A 468 -18.52 16.81 21.29
CA LEU A 468 -18.21 18.18 20.84
C LEU A 468 -17.67 19.08 21.95
N SER A 469 -16.95 20.16 21.60
CA SER A 469 -16.58 21.18 22.59
C SER A 469 -17.82 21.72 23.30
N GLY A 470 -17.76 22.00 24.61
CA GLY A 470 -18.96 22.44 25.35
C GLY A 470 -20.06 21.40 25.57
N SER A 471 -19.86 20.13 25.16
CA SER A 471 -20.86 19.07 25.39
C SER A 471 -21.04 18.69 26.86
N GLY A 472 -20.03 18.93 27.71
CA GLY A 472 -20.06 18.63 29.15
C GLY A 472 -19.01 17.62 29.63
N LYS A 473 -18.17 17.07 28.73
CA LYS A 473 -17.17 16.02 29.03
C LYS A 473 -16.36 16.26 30.31
N SER A 474 -15.60 17.36 30.38
CA SER A 474 -14.72 17.63 31.53
C SER A 474 -15.51 17.83 32.83
N THR A 475 -16.72 18.39 32.74
CA THR A 475 -17.61 18.56 33.90
C THR A 475 -18.09 17.21 34.42
N ILE A 476 -18.58 16.34 33.52
CA ILE A 476 -19.06 15.00 33.87
C ILE A 476 -17.89 14.15 34.40
N ALA A 477 -16.74 14.15 33.73
CA ALA A 477 -15.54 13.41 34.16
C ALA A 477 -15.10 13.81 35.57
N ASN A 478 -15.08 15.10 35.89
CA ASN A 478 -14.76 15.59 37.24
C ASN A 478 -15.77 15.12 38.29
N LEU A 479 -17.08 15.13 37.98
CA LEU A 479 -18.11 14.62 38.89
C LEU A 479 -18.01 13.10 39.08
N VAL A 480 -17.72 12.35 38.02
CA VAL A 480 -17.45 10.90 38.09
C VAL A 480 -16.22 10.64 38.96
N GLU A 481 -15.12 11.37 38.77
CA GLU A 481 -13.92 11.25 39.59
C GLU A 481 -14.22 11.52 41.08
N LYS A 482 -14.96 12.59 41.40
CA LYS A 482 -15.38 12.88 42.78
C LYS A 482 -16.20 11.75 43.40
N LYS A 483 -17.13 11.17 42.64
CA LYS A 483 -17.96 10.04 43.10
C LYS A 483 -17.10 8.79 43.33
N LEU A 484 -16.25 8.42 42.38
CA LEU A 484 -15.31 7.29 42.52
C LEU A 484 -14.35 7.47 43.70
N HIS A 485 -13.82 8.68 43.90
CA HIS A 485 -12.98 8.99 45.04
C HIS A 485 -13.72 8.84 46.37
N SER A 486 -15.01 9.22 46.44
CA SER A 486 -15.85 8.98 47.63
C SER A 486 -16.12 7.50 47.91
N LEU A 487 -16.07 6.66 46.87
CA LEU A 487 -16.11 5.19 46.93
C LEU A 487 -14.73 4.56 47.20
N HIS A 488 -13.73 5.37 47.56
CA HIS A 488 -12.35 4.96 47.85
C HIS A 488 -11.64 4.27 46.67
N LYS A 489 -12.06 4.55 45.43
CA LYS A 489 -11.39 4.06 44.22
C LYS A 489 -10.21 4.95 43.86
N HIS A 490 -9.19 4.34 43.27
CA HIS A 490 -7.97 5.02 42.86
C HIS A 490 -8.10 5.49 41.40
N THR A 491 -8.22 6.81 41.22
CA THR A 491 -8.47 7.45 39.94
C THR A 491 -7.38 8.42 39.53
N TYR A 492 -7.29 8.72 38.24
CA TYR A 492 -6.52 9.85 37.72
C TYR A 492 -7.19 10.42 36.47
N THR A 493 -7.42 11.73 36.43
CA THR A 493 -7.96 12.42 35.25
C THR A 493 -6.87 13.03 34.38
N LEU A 494 -6.80 12.59 33.13
CA LEU A 494 -6.08 13.23 32.03
C LEU A 494 -7.01 14.25 31.36
N ASP A 495 -6.80 15.53 31.68
CA ASP A 495 -7.56 16.64 31.09
C ASP A 495 -6.83 17.27 29.89
N GLY A 496 -7.60 17.61 28.85
CA GLY A 496 -7.09 18.12 27.58
C GLY A 496 -6.40 19.47 27.63
N ASP A 497 -6.80 20.36 28.54
CA ASP A 497 -6.11 21.64 28.74
C ASP A 497 -4.83 21.41 29.57
N ASN A 498 -4.89 20.56 30.61
CA ASN A 498 -3.76 20.29 31.49
C ASN A 498 -2.57 19.63 30.78
N VAL A 499 -2.80 18.62 29.94
CA VAL A 499 -1.70 17.93 29.24
C VAL A 499 -0.98 18.82 28.23
N ARG A 500 -1.64 19.87 27.72
CA ARG A 500 -1.07 20.84 26.79
C ARG A 500 -0.11 21.82 27.45
N HIS A 501 -0.04 21.88 28.77
CA HIS A 501 1.01 22.61 29.48
C HIS A 501 2.34 21.84 29.53
N GLY A 502 2.32 20.52 29.34
CA GLY A 502 3.48 19.64 29.47
C GLY A 502 3.62 18.71 28.28
N LEU A 503 3.04 17.51 28.38
CA LEU A 503 3.19 16.40 27.44
C LEU A 503 2.88 16.79 25.97
N ASN A 504 1.90 17.67 25.76
CA ASN A 504 1.39 18.04 24.44
C ASN A 504 1.55 19.54 24.12
N LYS A 505 2.54 20.21 24.74
CA LYS A 505 2.76 21.66 24.59
C LYS A 505 3.21 22.10 23.19
N ASP A 506 3.78 21.17 22.43
CA ASP A 506 4.29 21.33 21.08
C ASP A 506 3.21 21.18 20.01
N LEU A 507 2.02 20.68 20.37
CA LEU A 507 0.95 20.33 19.45
C LEU A 507 -0.05 21.48 19.26
N GLY A 508 -0.34 21.79 18.00
CA GLY A 508 -1.41 22.71 17.61
C GLY A 508 -2.80 22.06 17.61
N PHE A 509 -3.63 22.49 16.65
CA PHE A 509 -5.00 22.02 16.44
C PHE A 509 -5.26 21.51 15.02
N SER A 510 -4.20 21.32 14.21
CA SER A 510 -4.29 20.66 12.91
C SER A 510 -4.69 19.19 13.08
N ASP A 511 -5.14 18.54 12.01
CA ASP A 511 -5.54 17.13 12.09
C ASP A 511 -4.36 16.22 12.46
N VAL A 512 -3.14 16.51 11.96
CA VAL A 512 -1.90 15.83 12.35
C VAL A 512 -1.64 15.98 13.85
N ASP A 513 -1.71 17.21 14.37
CA ASP A 513 -1.49 17.47 15.80
C ASP A 513 -2.55 16.79 16.69
N ARG A 514 -3.77 16.63 16.17
CA ARG A 514 -4.87 15.94 16.89
C ARG A 514 -4.63 14.44 16.96
N VAL A 515 -4.22 13.83 15.85
CA VAL A 515 -3.86 12.40 15.82
C VAL A 515 -2.76 12.12 16.83
N GLU A 516 -1.68 12.91 16.81
CA GLU A 516 -0.57 12.77 17.76
C GLU A 516 -1.01 13.06 19.21
N ASN A 517 -1.89 14.05 19.42
CA ASN A 517 -2.44 14.34 20.75
C ASN A 517 -3.22 13.14 21.29
N ILE A 518 -4.07 12.49 20.50
CA ILE A 518 -4.81 11.30 20.95
C ILE A 518 -3.86 10.12 21.16
N ARG A 519 -2.88 9.89 20.28
CA ARG A 519 -1.89 8.82 20.43
C ARG A 519 -1.12 8.94 21.75
N ARG A 520 -0.57 10.12 22.08
CA ARG A 520 0.15 10.38 23.35
C ARG A 520 -0.72 10.12 24.57
N ILE A 521 -2.00 10.48 24.49
CA ILE A 521 -2.96 10.27 25.59
C ILE A 521 -3.35 8.81 25.74
N GLY A 522 -3.54 8.08 24.64
CA GLY A 522 -3.78 6.64 24.67
C GLY A 522 -2.62 5.90 25.36
N GLU A 523 -1.38 6.19 24.98
CA GLU A 523 -0.18 5.59 25.60
C GLU A 523 -0.05 5.95 27.08
N THR A 524 -0.35 7.21 27.44
CA THR A 524 -0.32 7.64 28.85
C THR A 524 -1.42 6.95 29.66
N ALA A 525 -2.63 6.84 29.12
CA ALA A 525 -3.74 6.14 29.76
C ALA A 525 -3.42 4.66 29.97
N LYS A 526 -2.79 4.02 28.99
CA LYS A 526 -2.28 2.64 29.10
C LYS A 526 -1.34 2.45 30.29
N LEU A 527 -0.41 3.37 30.53
CA LEU A 527 0.48 3.31 31.70
C LEU A 527 -0.28 3.41 33.04
N PHE A 528 -1.33 4.23 33.10
CA PHE A 528 -2.16 4.32 34.31
C PHE A 528 -3.03 3.08 34.52
N VAL A 529 -3.58 2.50 33.45
CA VAL A 529 -4.32 1.23 33.50
C VAL A 529 -3.39 0.09 33.93
N ASP A 530 -2.18 -0.01 33.35
CA ASP A 530 -1.13 -0.94 33.78
C ASP A 530 -0.71 -0.73 35.25
N ALA A 531 -0.77 0.51 35.75
CA ALA A 531 -0.55 0.81 37.15
C ALA A 531 -1.72 0.39 38.06
N GLY A 532 -2.84 -0.10 37.52
CA GLY A 532 -4.02 -0.52 38.29
C GLY A 532 -5.04 0.59 38.55
N MET A 533 -5.01 1.72 37.81
CA MET A 533 -5.87 2.88 38.04
C MET A 533 -7.15 2.86 37.17
N ILE A 534 -8.21 3.52 37.65
CA ILE A 534 -9.33 3.95 36.80
C ILE A 534 -8.96 5.32 36.23
N THR A 535 -8.65 5.38 34.94
CA THR A 535 -8.13 6.58 34.28
C THR A 535 -9.24 7.27 33.52
N LEU A 536 -9.50 8.55 33.80
CA LEU A 536 -10.50 9.33 33.08
C LEU A 536 -9.81 10.19 32.03
N THR A 537 -10.29 10.18 30.79
CA THR A 537 -9.77 11.04 29.72
C THR A 537 -10.91 11.89 29.16
N SER A 538 -10.75 13.22 29.15
CA SER A 538 -11.77 14.14 28.64
C SER A 538 -11.24 14.98 27.49
N PHE A 539 -11.14 14.37 26.31
CA PHE A 539 -10.55 14.97 25.11
C PHE A 539 -11.56 15.11 23.98
N ILE A 540 -11.34 16.10 23.11
CA ILE A 540 -12.02 16.10 21.81
C ILE A 540 -11.27 15.10 20.93
N SER A 541 -11.86 13.92 20.75
CA SER A 541 -11.36 12.85 19.88
C SER A 541 -12.31 12.72 18.68
N PRO A 542 -12.16 13.59 17.66
CA PRO A 542 -13.19 13.78 16.63
C PRO A 542 -13.32 12.59 15.68
N PHE A 543 -12.23 11.89 15.43
CA PHE A 543 -12.14 10.83 14.43
C PHE A 543 -12.27 9.46 15.09
N LYS A 544 -13.00 8.55 14.44
CA LYS A 544 -13.19 7.17 14.90
C LYS A 544 -11.85 6.44 14.99
N SER A 545 -10.96 6.63 14.02
CA SER A 545 -9.66 5.93 13.93
C SER A 545 -8.79 6.11 15.17
N GLU A 546 -8.74 7.32 15.69
CA GLU A 546 -7.91 7.66 16.84
C GLU A 546 -8.51 7.10 18.13
N ARG A 547 -9.85 7.01 18.22
CA ARG A 547 -10.51 6.35 19.35
C ARG A 547 -10.31 4.83 19.32
N LYS A 548 -10.35 4.21 18.14
CA LYS A 548 -10.02 2.79 17.99
C LYS A 548 -8.55 2.51 18.28
N MET A 549 -7.64 3.37 17.84
CA MET A 549 -6.23 3.26 18.19
C MET A 549 -6.05 3.25 19.72
N ALA A 550 -6.68 4.19 20.44
CA ALA A 550 -6.61 4.23 21.89
C ALA A 550 -7.24 2.99 22.55
N ARG A 551 -8.31 2.43 21.97
CA ARG A 551 -8.94 1.17 22.40
C ARG A 551 -8.03 -0.03 22.21
N ASP A 552 -7.41 -0.17 21.03
CA ASP A 552 -6.53 -1.28 20.68
C ASP A 552 -5.22 -1.32 21.52
N LEU A 553 -4.91 -0.25 22.27
CA LEU A 553 -3.79 -0.21 23.22
C LEU A 553 -4.06 -0.93 24.56
N LEU A 554 -5.32 -1.23 24.88
CA LEU A 554 -5.77 -1.82 26.14
C LEU A 554 -6.34 -3.22 25.90
N GLU A 555 -6.49 -4.02 26.97
CA GLU A 555 -7.13 -5.34 26.87
C GLU A 555 -8.65 -5.23 26.74
N ASP A 556 -9.30 -6.31 26.31
CA ASP A 556 -10.75 -6.36 26.13
C ASP A 556 -11.50 -6.02 27.42
N GLY A 557 -12.42 -5.06 27.33
CA GLY A 557 -13.22 -4.57 28.45
C GLY A 557 -12.54 -3.52 29.33
N GLU A 558 -11.34 -3.05 28.98
CA GLU A 558 -10.65 -2.00 29.74
C GLU A 558 -10.81 -0.61 29.15
N PHE A 559 -11.17 -0.50 27.88
CA PHE A 559 -11.51 0.78 27.26
C PHE A 559 -13.03 0.96 27.27
N ILE A 560 -13.51 1.98 27.96
CA ILE A 560 -14.93 2.32 28.06
C ILE A 560 -15.17 3.67 27.38
N GLU A 561 -15.77 3.66 26.20
CA GLU A 561 -16.10 4.86 25.44
C GLU A 561 -17.39 5.49 25.97
N VAL A 562 -17.25 6.68 26.55
CA VAL A 562 -18.36 7.48 27.07
C VAL A 562 -18.69 8.59 26.09
N PHE A 563 -19.72 8.38 25.28
CA PHE A 563 -20.16 9.37 24.30
C PHE A 563 -21.14 10.37 24.90
N VAL A 564 -20.71 11.62 25.04
CA VAL A 564 -21.56 12.75 25.45
C VAL A 564 -22.14 13.40 24.19
N ASP A 565 -23.31 12.94 23.77
CA ASP A 565 -24.03 13.41 22.60
C ASP A 565 -24.86 14.65 22.96
N THR A 566 -24.26 15.81 22.72
CA THR A 566 -24.93 17.11 22.92
C THR A 566 -25.05 17.79 21.56
N PRO A 567 -26.26 18.21 21.13
CA PRO A 567 -26.45 18.97 19.90
C PRO A 567 -25.56 20.21 19.82
N LEU A 568 -25.10 20.54 18.62
CA LEU A 568 -24.17 21.64 18.35
C LEU A 568 -24.73 22.97 18.86
N GLU A 569 -26.02 23.22 18.68
CA GLU A 569 -26.71 24.46 19.09
C GLU A 569 -26.70 24.62 20.61
N ILE A 570 -26.72 23.52 21.36
CA ILE A 570 -26.63 23.54 22.82
C ILE A 570 -25.17 23.76 23.24
N CYS A 571 -24.22 23.12 22.58
CA CYS A 571 -22.79 23.35 22.78
C CYS A 571 -22.41 24.82 22.56
N GLU A 572 -22.92 25.45 21.49
CA GLU A 572 -22.72 26.87 21.18
C GLU A 572 -23.28 27.78 22.30
N LYS A 573 -24.47 27.47 22.83
CA LYS A 573 -25.05 28.22 23.96
C LYS A 573 -24.25 28.09 25.26
N ARG A 574 -23.56 26.96 25.45
CA ARG A 574 -22.73 26.66 26.62
C ARG A 574 -21.28 27.15 26.47
N ASP A 575 -20.95 27.88 25.40
CA ASP A 575 -19.59 28.29 25.08
C ASP A 575 -19.08 29.46 25.93
N VAL A 576 -18.61 29.14 27.14
CA VAL A 576 -18.04 30.12 28.07
C VAL A 576 -16.77 30.78 27.52
N LYS A 577 -16.02 30.09 26.65
CA LYS A 577 -14.73 30.55 26.10
C LYS A 577 -14.87 31.36 24.80
N GLY A 578 -16.09 31.47 24.24
CA GLY A 578 -16.38 32.17 22.99
C GLY A 578 -15.68 31.56 21.76
N LEU A 579 -15.36 30.27 21.80
CA LEU A 579 -14.66 29.54 20.74
C LEU A 579 -15.53 29.35 19.49
N TYR A 580 -16.82 29.06 19.66
CA TYR A 580 -17.75 28.87 18.55
C TYR A 580 -17.99 30.16 17.77
N ALA A 581 -18.13 31.29 18.46
CA ALA A 581 -18.27 32.60 17.82
C ALA A 581 -17.04 32.93 16.96
N LYS A 582 -15.83 32.71 17.50
CA LYS A 582 -14.56 32.88 16.78
C LYS A 582 -14.42 31.91 15.61
N ALA A 583 -14.83 30.66 15.77
CA ALA A 583 -14.81 29.68 14.69
C ALA A 583 -15.74 30.06 13.53
N ARG A 584 -16.96 30.53 13.83
CA ARG A 584 -17.92 31.03 12.82
C ARG A 584 -17.43 32.29 12.10
N ALA A 585 -16.66 33.13 12.78
CA ALA A 585 -16.02 34.32 12.20
C ALA A 585 -14.80 33.99 11.33
N GLY A 586 -14.30 32.75 11.35
CA GLY A 586 -13.10 32.33 10.63
C GLY A 586 -11.79 32.53 11.39
N ASP A 587 -11.84 33.05 12.62
CA ASP A 587 -10.66 33.33 13.46
C ASP A 587 -10.04 32.05 14.06
N LEU A 588 -10.82 30.96 14.13
CA LEU A 588 -10.36 29.64 14.58
C LEU A 588 -10.56 28.60 13.46
N PRO A 589 -9.57 28.42 12.57
CA PRO A 589 -9.63 27.37 11.55
C PRO A 589 -9.62 25.97 12.20
N ASN A 590 -10.17 24.99 11.48
CA ASN A 590 -10.25 23.57 11.88
C ASN A 590 -11.00 23.29 13.19
N PHE A 591 -12.00 24.11 13.54
CA PHE A 591 -12.77 23.90 14.76
C PHE A 591 -13.79 22.75 14.61
N THR A 592 -13.72 21.77 15.52
CA THR A 592 -14.54 20.55 15.48
C THR A 592 -16.05 20.86 15.55
N GLY A 593 -16.81 20.30 14.62
CA GLY A 593 -18.25 20.52 14.49
C GLY A 593 -18.64 21.77 13.69
N ILE A 594 -17.67 22.57 13.23
CA ILE A 594 -17.89 23.77 12.41
C ILE A 594 -17.12 23.67 11.09
N SER A 595 -15.78 23.69 11.17
CA SER A 595 -14.87 23.65 10.02
C SER A 595 -14.05 22.37 9.93
N SER A 596 -14.14 21.49 10.94
CA SER A 596 -13.59 20.13 10.96
C SER A 596 -14.68 19.15 11.41
N PRO A 597 -14.80 17.94 10.82
CA PRO A 597 -15.88 17.00 11.14
C PRO A 597 -15.73 16.40 12.55
N TYR A 598 -16.85 15.90 13.08
CA TYR A 598 -16.88 15.05 14.27
C TYR A 598 -17.61 13.75 13.92
N GLU A 599 -16.89 12.64 13.96
CA GLU A 599 -17.42 11.32 13.65
C GLU A 599 -17.97 10.69 14.92
N LYS A 600 -19.30 10.63 15.04
CA LYS A 600 -19.97 10.04 16.21
C LYS A 600 -19.57 8.56 16.40
N PRO A 601 -19.33 8.10 17.66
CA PRO A 601 -19.17 6.68 17.96
C PRO A 601 -20.40 5.87 17.53
N GLU A 602 -20.19 4.67 16.99
CA GLU A 602 -21.30 3.80 16.57
C GLU A 602 -21.82 2.93 17.72
N ASN A 603 -20.89 2.36 18.51
CA ASN A 603 -21.22 1.46 19.61
C ASN A 603 -20.46 1.87 20.89
N PRO A 604 -20.72 3.06 21.47
CA PRO A 604 -20.12 3.44 22.74
C PRO A 604 -20.65 2.56 23.88
N GLU A 605 -19.80 2.18 24.84
CA GLU A 605 -20.22 1.43 26.02
C GLU A 605 -21.22 2.21 26.90
N ILE A 606 -21.08 3.55 26.91
CA ILE A 606 -21.99 4.46 27.61
C ILE A 606 -22.35 5.62 26.69
N HIS A 607 -23.65 5.83 26.46
CA HIS A 607 -24.18 6.96 25.70
C HIS A 607 -24.95 7.90 26.63
N ILE A 608 -24.57 9.17 26.63
CA ILE A 608 -25.20 10.23 27.43
C ILE A 608 -25.81 11.25 26.47
N ASP A 609 -27.12 11.47 26.59
CA ASP A 609 -27.80 12.58 25.94
C ASP A 609 -27.63 13.86 26.77
N GLY A 610 -26.68 14.71 26.38
CA GLY A 610 -26.36 15.95 27.09
C GLY A 610 -27.40 17.08 26.92
N SER A 611 -28.48 16.82 26.18
CA SER A 611 -29.67 17.68 26.11
C SER A 611 -30.73 17.33 27.17
N GLN A 612 -30.76 16.07 27.62
CA GLN A 612 -31.75 15.56 28.57
C GLN A 612 -31.19 15.41 29.99
N MET A 613 -29.93 15.00 30.11
CA MET A 613 -29.29 14.78 31.41
C MET A 613 -28.50 16.01 31.85
N ASN A 614 -28.65 16.39 33.12
CA ASN A 614 -27.71 17.32 33.75
C ASN A 614 -26.38 16.58 34.11
N ALA A 615 -25.36 17.34 34.51
CA ALA A 615 -24.02 16.79 34.72
C ALA A 615 -23.96 15.79 35.89
N GLU A 616 -24.72 16.03 36.96
CA GLU A 616 -24.85 15.16 38.12
C GLU A 616 -25.55 13.85 37.77
N GLU A 617 -26.68 13.90 37.05
CA GLU A 617 -27.41 12.72 36.55
C GLU A 617 -26.54 11.88 35.62
N ALA A 618 -25.84 12.53 34.69
CA ALA A 618 -24.92 11.85 33.77
C ALA A 618 -23.77 11.18 34.52
N ALA A 619 -23.21 11.82 35.55
CA ALA A 619 -22.16 11.23 36.38
C ALA A 619 -22.66 10.03 37.20
N GLU A 620 -23.89 10.09 37.73
CA GLU A 620 -24.52 8.94 38.40
C GLU A 620 -24.75 7.78 37.46
N TYR A 621 -25.22 8.07 36.24
CA TYR A 621 -25.40 7.08 35.21
C TYR A 621 -24.08 6.39 34.84
N VAL A 622 -22.99 7.15 34.65
CA VAL A 622 -21.67 6.56 34.39
C VAL A 622 -21.23 5.64 35.52
N VAL A 623 -21.32 6.07 36.78
CA VAL A 623 -20.91 5.24 37.94
C VAL A 623 -21.75 3.96 38.03
N SER A 624 -23.07 4.05 37.83
CA SER A 624 -23.96 2.89 37.80
C SER A 624 -23.59 1.89 36.70
N ARG A 625 -23.21 2.37 35.51
CA ARG A 625 -22.74 1.50 34.43
C ARG A 625 -21.41 0.82 34.76
N LEU A 626 -20.51 1.49 35.48
CA LEU A 626 -19.26 0.88 35.95
C LEU A 626 -19.49 -0.22 36.99
N GLU A 627 -20.52 -0.09 37.84
CA GLU A 627 -20.97 -1.18 38.71
C GLU A 627 -21.47 -2.37 37.89
N GLU A 628 -22.35 -2.13 36.89
CA GLU A 628 -22.87 -3.18 36.01
C GLU A 628 -21.78 -3.90 35.21
N PHE A 629 -20.71 -3.20 34.84
CA PHE A 629 -19.56 -3.79 34.17
C PHE A 629 -18.61 -4.55 35.11
N GLY A 630 -18.89 -4.57 36.42
CA GLY A 630 -18.05 -5.22 37.44
C GLY A 630 -16.72 -4.50 37.68
N ILE A 631 -16.60 -3.21 37.31
CA ILE A 631 -15.39 -2.42 37.52
C ILE A 631 -15.25 -2.00 38.99
N LEU A 632 -16.40 -1.71 39.63
CA LEU A 632 -16.46 -1.16 40.98
C LEU A 632 -16.63 -2.21 42.10
N ASP A 633 -16.91 -3.46 41.75
CA ASP A 633 -17.02 -4.56 42.70
C ASP A 633 -15.68 -4.91 43.37
N VAL A 634 -15.73 -5.72 44.44
CA VAL A 634 -14.52 -6.28 45.05
C VAL A 634 -13.93 -7.30 44.08
N TRP A 635 -12.95 -6.87 43.31
CA TRP A 635 -12.28 -7.69 42.32
C TRP A 635 -11.27 -8.63 42.99
N PHE A 636 -11.48 -9.94 42.86
CA PHE A 636 -10.48 -10.98 43.11
C PHE A 636 -10.30 -11.74 41.79
N PRO A 637 -9.08 -11.88 41.26
CA PRO A 637 -8.85 -12.72 40.09
C PRO A 637 -9.24 -14.17 40.40
N GLU A 638 -9.84 -14.84 39.43
CA GLU A 638 -10.03 -16.29 39.49
C GLU A 638 -8.63 -16.93 39.55
N ILE A 639 -8.38 -17.71 40.61
CA ILE A 639 -7.10 -18.38 40.90
C ILE A 639 -6.82 -19.50 39.91
#